data_AF-W9VKZ2-F1
#
_entry.id   AF-W9VKZ2-F1
#
_cell.length_a   1.000
_cell.length_b   1.000
_cell.length_c   1.000
_cell.angle_alpha   90.00
_cell.angle_beta   90.00
_cell.angle_gamma   90.00
#
_symmetry.space_group_name_H-M   'P 1'
#
loop_
_entity.id
_entity.type
_entity.pdbx_description
1 polymer ?
#
loop_
_entity_poly.entity_id
_entity_poly.type
_entity_poly.pdbx_seq_one_letter_code
_entity_poly.pdbx_strand_id
1 'polypeptide(L)'
;MFELIRSGGWLMVPIILCSVAAMAICFERLWFLKRSRVLPAGLLSETLELIRSGEMTPEHLRVIKASSPLGTIIVAGINNSRSGRVIMKESIEEAAGHVVHDLERFLTSLGTIAAITPLLGLLGTVVGMIKVFTEIMILGTGNASVLAGGISEA
;
A
#
# COMPACT_ATOMS: atom_id res chain seq x y z
N MET A 1 -19.93 17.05 11.74
CA MET A 1 -18.98 16.55 10.71
C MET A 1 -19.14 17.27 9.37
N PHE A 2 -20.34 17.31 8.78
CA PHE A 2 -20.53 18.01 7.49
C PHE A 2 -20.20 19.52 7.57
N GLU A 3 -20.48 20.15 8.70
CA GLU A 3 -20.06 21.54 8.95
C GLU A 3 -18.55 21.71 9.11
N LEU A 4 -17.83 20.75 9.72
CA LEU A 4 -16.36 20.77 9.80
C LEU A 4 -15.70 20.62 8.42
N ILE A 5 -16.28 19.78 7.56
CA ILE A 5 -15.80 19.60 6.18
C ILE A 5 -16.04 20.87 5.37
N ARG A 6 -17.17 21.55 5.61
CA ARG A 6 -17.51 22.81 4.95
C ARG A 6 -16.67 23.98 5.47
N SER A 7 -16.33 24.00 6.77
CA SER A 7 -15.49 25.03 7.38
C SER A 7 -14.04 24.89 6.95
N GLY A 8 -13.46 23.68 6.93
CA GLY A 8 -12.08 23.43 6.52
C GLY A 8 -11.75 23.78 5.05
N GLY A 9 -12.73 24.25 4.29
CA GLY A 9 -12.55 24.85 2.98
C GLY A 9 -12.05 23.89 1.91
N TRP A 10 -11.42 24.44 0.87
CA TRP A 10 -10.99 23.67 -0.29
C TRP A 10 -9.91 22.62 0.02
N LEU A 11 -9.11 22.81 1.09
CA LEU A 11 -8.05 21.89 1.51
C LEU A 11 -8.57 20.58 2.11
N MET A 12 -9.84 20.51 2.52
CA MET A 12 -10.47 19.26 2.95
C MET A 12 -10.67 18.27 1.80
N VAL A 13 -10.86 18.76 0.57
CA VAL A 13 -11.08 17.91 -0.62
C VAL A 13 -9.90 16.97 -0.89
N PRO A 14 -8.63 17.44 -1.00
CA PRO A 14 -7.50 16.55 -1.21
C PRO A 14 -7.27 15.59 -0.03
N ILE A 15 -7.51 16.01 1.22
CA ILE A 15 -7.36 15.15 2.40
C ILE A 15 -8.37 13.99 2.38
N ILE A 16 -9.64 14.28 2.05
CA ILE A 16 -10.67 13.25 1.92
C ILE A 16 -10.33 12.30 0.77
N LEU A 17 -9.85 12.82 -0.36
CA LEU A 17 -9.42 12.00 -1.49
C LEU A 17 -8.25 11.08 -1.12
N CYS A 18 -7.25 11.59 -0.39
CA CYS A 18 -6.16 10.79 0.17
C CYS A 18 -6.68 9.69 1.12
N SER A 19 -7.67 9.99 1.96
CA SER A 19 -8.29 9.01 2.87
C SER A 19 -9.00 7.88 2.12
N VAL A 20 -9.81 8.22 1.12
CA VAL A 20 -10.50 7.22 0.27
C VAL A 20 -9.50 6.37 -0.50
N ALA A 21 -8.46 6.99 -1.09
CA ALA A 21 -7.41 6.27 -1.80
C ALA A 21 -6.62 5.32 -0.87
N ALA A 22 -6.22 5.79 0.32
CA ALA A 22 -5.54 4.96 1.31
C ALA A 22 -6.42 3.78 1.74
N MET A 23 -7.71 4.01 1.99
CA MET A 23 -8.65 2.96 2.36
C MET A 23 -8.82 1.92 1.25
N ALA A 24 -8.94 2.35 -0.01
CA ALA A 24 -9.01 1.45 -1.16
C ALA A 24 -7.75 0.57 -1.27
N ILE A 25 -6.56 1.16 -1.12
CA ILE A 25 -5.29 0.43 -1.13
C ILE A 25 -5.22 -0.56 0.05
N CYS A 26 -5.64 -0.16 1.24
CA CYS A 26 -5.68 -1.03 2.41
C CYS A 26 -6.56 -2.26 2.18
N PHE A 27 -7.77 -2.08 1.64
CA PHE A 27 -8.67 -3.20 1.36
C PHE A 27 -8.11 -4.13 0.29
N GLU A 28 -7.57 -3.58 -0.81
CA GLU A 28 -6.93 -4.37 -1.86
C GLU A 28 -5.78 -5.20 -1.27
N ARG A 29 -4.92 -4.59 -0.46
CA ARG A 29 -3.75 -5.27 0.10
C ARG A 29 -4.13 -6.30 1.15
N LEU A 30 -5.10 -6.03 2.02
CA LEU A 30 -5.58 -7.03 2.99
C LEU A 30 -6.10 -8.29 2.29
N TRP A 31 -6.73 -8.15 1.13
CA TRP A 31 -7.19 -9.28 0.35
C TRP A 31 -6.06 -9.98 -0.43
N PHE A 32 -5.18 -9.21 -1.07
CA PHE A 32 -4.12 -9.73 -1.94
C PHE A 32 -2.98 -10.40 -1.15
N LEU A 33 -2.55 -9.81 -0.03
CA LEU A 33 -1.51 -10.35 0.85
C LEU A 33 -1.98 -11.50 1.75
N LYS A 34 -3.25 -11.93 1.60
CA LYS A 34 -3.78 -13.05 2.39
C LYS A 34 -2.89 -14.28 2.19
N ARG A 35 -2.44 -14.87 3.29
CA ARG A 35 -1.50 -16.01 3.30
C ARG A 35 -1.95 -17.16 2.40
N SER A 36 -3.24 -17.46 2.30
CA SER A 36 -3.75 -18.52 1.43
C SER A 36 -3.55 -18.25 -0.07
N ARG A 37 -3.36 -17.00 -0.49
CA ARG A 37 -3.10 -16.60 -1.89
C ARG A 37 -1.61 -16.51 -2.17
N VAL A 38 -0.82 -16.02 -1.21
CA VAL A 38 0.64 -15.85 -1.35
C VAL A 38 1.37 -17.17 -1.10
N LEU A 39 0.97 -17.88 -0.05
CA LEU A 39 1.62 -19.05 0.52
C LEU A 39 0.58 -20.17 0.79
N PRO A 40 -0.03 -20.74 -0.27
CA PRO A 40 -1.02 -21.80 -0.11
C PRO A 40 -0.42 -22.98 0.67
N ALA A 41 -1.16 -23.44 1.68
CA ALA A 41 -0.74 -24.55 2.51
C ALA A 41 -0.59 -25.82 1.67
N GLY A 42 0.52 -26.54 1.86
CA GLY A 42 0.75 -27.79 1.16
C GLY A 42 1.38 -27.68 -0.23
N LEU A 43 1.49 -26.49 -0.83
CA LEU A 43 2.08 -26.33 -2.18
C LEU A 43 3.51 -26.90 -2.26
N LEU A 44 4.33 -26.63 -1.24
CA LEU A 44 5.69 -27.15 -1.19
C LEU A 44 5.73 -28.67 -1.06
N SER A 45 4.91 -29.25 -0.18
CA SER A 45 4.86 -30.71 0.00
C SER A 45 4.34 -31.41 -1.25
N GLU A 46 3.27 -30.91 -1.85
CA GLU A 46 2.68 -31.45 -3.08
C GLU A 46 3.67 -31.38 -4.25
N THR A 47 4.37 -30.25 -4.40
CA THR A 47 5.39 -30.10 -5.44
C THR A 47 6.57 -31.07 -5.22
N LEU A 48 7.01 -31.26 -3.97
CA LEU A 48 8.08 -32.20 -3.64
C LEU A 48 7.66 -33.66 -3.89
N GLU A 49 6.42 -34.01 -3.61
CA GLU A 49 5.86 -35.33 -3.91
C GLU A 49 5.81 -35.60 -5.42
N LEU A 50 5.38 -34.63 -6.23
CA LEU A 50 5.40 -34.71 -7.69
C LEU A 50 6.83 -34.87 -8.26
N ILE A 51 7.82 -34.21 -7.66
CA ILE A 51 9.23 -34.37 -8.05
C ILE A 51 9.73 -35.77 -7.70
N ARG A 52 9.41 -36.28 -6.50
CA ARG A 52 9.88 -37.59 -6.02
C ARG A 52 9.24 -38.75 -6.75
N SER A 53 7.96 -38.64 -7.12
CA SER A 53 7.23 -39.64 -7.92
C SER A 53 7.69 -39.69 -9.38
N GLY A 54 8.40 -38.65 -9.86
CA GLY A 54 8.82 -38.56 -11.26
C GLY A 54 7.71 -38.15 -12.22
N GLU A 55 6.53 -37.76 -11.70
CA GLU A 55 5.35 -37.37 -12.47
C GLU A 55 5.33 -35.86 -12.82
N MET A 56 6.45 -35.16 -12.60
CA MET A 56 6.56 -33.73 -12.89
C MET A 56 6.55 -33.47 -14.40
N THR A 57 5.45 -32.91 -14.90
CA THR A 57 5.28 -32.52 -16.31
C THR A 57 5.40 -31.00 -16.47
N PRO A 58 5.69 -30.51 -17.68
CA PRO A 58 5.63 -29.08 -17.99
C PRO A 58 4.28 -28.42 -17.65
N GLU A 59 3.20 -29.19 -17.75
CA GLU A 59 1.83 -28.78 -17.44
C GLU A 59 1.67 -28.56 -15.93
N HIS A 60 2.18 -29.47 -15.09
CA HIS A 60 2.19 -29.29 -13.63
C HIS A 60 2.97 -28.02 -13.24
N LEU A 61 4.13 -27.76 -13.86
CA LEU A 61 4.90 -26.55 -13.60
C LEU A 61 4.12 -25.27 -13.94
N ARG A 62 3.34 -25.27 -15.02
CA ARG A 62 2.48 -24.12 -15.38
C ARG A 62 1.38 -23.89 -14.33
N VAL A 63 0.74 -24.97 -13.87
CA VAL A 63 -0.30 -24.90 -12.83
C VAL A 63 0.28 -24.39 -11.51
N ILE A 64 1.42 -24.93 -11.07
CA ILE A 64 2.10 -24.50 -9.84
C ILE A 64 2.50 -23.03 -9.94
N LYS A 65 3.10 -22.60 -11.06
CA LYS A 65 3.49 -21.20 -11.28
C LYS A 65 2.29 -20.24 -11.18
N ALA A 66 1.14 -20.62 -11.75
CA ALA A 66 -0.06 -19.80 -11.75
C ALA A 66 -0.85 -19.83 -10.42
N SER A 67 -0.58 -20.81 -9.55
CA SER A 67 -1.33 -20.98 -8.29
C SER A 67 -1.08 -19.85 -7.29
N SER A 68 0.15 -19.34 -7.21
CA SER A 68 0.57 -18.37 -6.20
C SER A 68 1.94 -17.76 -6.51
N PRO A 69 2.27 -16.62 -5.88
CA PRO A 69 3.61 -16.04 -5.90
C PRO A 69 4.69 -17.04 -5.43
N LEU A 70 4.42 -17.83 -4.38
CA LEU A 70 5.34 -18.89 -3.97
C LEU A 70 5.56 -19.93 -5.07
N GLY A 71 4.51 -20.31 -5.79
CA GLY A 71 4.60 -21.23 -6.93
C GLY A 71 5.52 -20.72 -8.04
N THR A 72 5.53 -19.40 -8.28
CA THR A 72 6.47 -18.79 -9.23
C THR A 72 7.92 -18.96 -8.80
N ILE A 73 8.22 -18.78 -7.51
CA ILE A 73 9.57 -18.97 -6.96
C ILE A 73 9.99 -20.45 -7.01
N ILE A 74 9.09 -21.36 -6.65
CA ILE A 74 9.35 -22.81 -6.69
C ILE A 74 9.70 -23.25 -8.12
N VAL A 75 8.93 -22.82 -9.11
CA VAL A 75 9.14 -23.21 -10.51
C VAL A 75 10.46 -22.65 -11.06
N ALA A 76 10.87 -21.44 -10.64
CA ALA A 76 12.19 -20.90 -11.01
C ALA A 76 13.33 -21.79 -10.51
N GLY A 77 13.24 -22.27 -9.26
CA GLY A 77 14.19 -23.22 -8.70
C GLY A 77 14.18 -24.59 -9.40
N ILE A 78 13.00 -25.13 -9.72
CA ILE A 78 12.89 -26.43 -10.42
C ILE A 78 13.52 -26.35 -11.82
N ASN A 79 13.24 -25.28 -12.57
CA ASN A 79 13.78 -25.09 -13.91
C ASN A 79 15.31 -25.01 -13.94
N ASN A 80 15.92 -24.51 -12.87
CA ASN A 80 17.38 -24.38 -12.74
C ASN A 80 18.04 -25.46 -11.89
N SER A 81 17.29 -26.49 -11.47
CA SER A 81 17.78 -27.55 -10.58
C SER A 81 18.95 -28.36 -11.17
N ARG A 82 19.06 -28.46 -12.50
CA ARG A 82 20.12 -29.18 -13.21
C ARG A 82 21.40 -28.36 -13.43
N SER A 83 21.34 -27.04 -13.23
CA SER A 83 22.46 -26.12 -13.46
C SER A 83 23.42 -26.02 -12.27
N GLY A 84 23.19 -26.81 -11.22
CA GLY A 84 23.98 -26.77 -9.99
C GLY A 84 23.41 -25.82 -8.94
N ARG A 85 23.81 -26.05 -7.68
CA ARG A 85 23.21 -25.40 -6.49
C ARG A 85 23.30 -23.87 -6.51
N VAL A 86 24.40 -23.32 -7.01
CA VAL A 86 24.63 -21.87 -7.04
C VAL A 86 23.63 -21.19 -7.98
N ILE A 87 23.56 -21.64 -9.24
CA ILE A 87 22.65 -21.09 -10.25
C ILE A 87 21.18 -21.27 -9.81
N MET A 88 20.84 -22.43 -9.25
CA MET A 88 19.50 -22.67 -8.73
C MET A 88 19.15 -21.66 -7.63
N LYS A 89 20.04 -21.43 -6.67
CA LYS A 89 19.84 -20.46 -5.59
C LYS A 89 19.66 -19.04 -6.14
N GLU A 90 20.53 -18.62 -7.05
CA GLU A 90 20.47 -17.30 -7.67
C GLU A 90 19.14 -17.07 -8.41
N SER A 91 18.67 -18.07 -9.17
CA SER A 91 17.38 -18.00 -9.85
C SER A 91 16.17 -17.90 -8.90
N ILE A 92 16.27 -18.51 -7.72
CA ILE A 92 15.26 -18.41 -6.67
C ILE A 92 15.27 -17.01 -6.06
N GLU A 93 16.45 -16.46 -5.77
CA GLU A 93 16.60 -15.12 -5.21
C GLU A 93 16.10 -14.05 -6.19
N GLU A 94 16.41 -14.17 -7.49
CA GLU A 94 15.91 -13.28 -8.54
C GLU A 94 14.37 -13.34 -8.64
N ALA A 95 13.81 -14.55 -8.75
CA ALA A 95 12.36 -14.72 -8.81
C ALA A 95 11.65 -14.22 -7.53
N ALA A 96 12.25 -14.44 -6.36
CA ALA A 96 11.75 -13.92 -5.10
C ALA A 96 11.77 -12.39 -5.07
N GLY A 97 12.84 -11.75 -5.57
CA GLY A 97 12.93 -10.29 -5.69
C GLY A 97 11.81 -9.71 -6.54
N HIS A 98 11.53 -10.30 -7.71
CA HIS A 98 10.40 -9.90 -8.56
C HIS A 98 9.05 -10.05 -7.85
N VAL A 99 8.83 -11.21 -7.21
CA VAL A 99 7.60 -11.45 -6.45
C VAL A 99 7.42 -10.45 -5.32
N VAL A 100 8.47 -10.17 -4.54
CA VAL A 100 8.42 -9.18 -3.45
C VAL A 100 8.08 -7.80 -4.00
N HIS A 101 8.72 -7.38 -5.09
CA HIS A 101 8.43 -6.10 -5.74
C HIS A 101 6.95 -5.97 -6.14
N ASP A 102 6.36 -7.02 -6.71
CA ASP A 102 4.94 -7.04 -7.08
C ASP A 102 4.02 -6.99 -5.84
N LEU A 103 4.39 -7.70 -4.76
CA LEU A 103 3.68 -7.68 -3.48
C LEU A 103 3.75 -6.29 -2.80
N GLU A 104 4.76 -5.48 -3.09
CA GLU A 104 4.97 -4.15 -2.49
C GLU A 104 4.40 -2.98 -3.33
N ARG A 105 3.95 -3.22 -4.57
CA ARG A 105 3.61 -2.17 -5.56
C ARG A 105 2.69 -1.03 -5.09
N PHE A 106 1.78 -1.23 -4.12
CA PHE A 106 0.94 -0.13 -3.56
C PHE A 106 1.40 0.39 -2.20
N LEU A 107 2.39 -0.23 -1.55
CA LEU A 107 2.92 0.23 -0.26
C LEU A 107 3.66 1.56 -0.42
N THR A 108 4.39 1.76 -1.52
CA THR A 108 5.08 3.03 -1.81
C THR A 108 4.08 4.19 -1.94
N SER A 109 2.97 3.98 -2.66
CA SER A 109 1.92 4.98 -2.80
C SER A 109 1.23 5.28 -1.47
N LEU A 110 0.94 4.25 -0.67
CA LEU A 110 0.38 4.40 0.67
C LEU A 110 1.32 5.20 1.58
N GLY A 111 2.64 4.92 1.51
CA GLY A 111 3.67 5.67 2.23
C GLY A 111 3.73 7.13 1.83
N THR A 112 3.58 7.43 0.53
CA THR A 112 3.54 8.81 0.02
C THR A 112 2.30 9.55 0.54
N ILE A 113 1.13 8.91 0.55
CA ILE A 113 -0.09 9.48 1.14
C ILE A 113 0.12 9.75 2.63
N ALA A 114 0.69 8.79 3.37
CA ALA A 114 0.97 8.94 4.79
C ALA A 114 1.95 10.09 5.09
N ALA A 115 2.92 10.35 4.19
CA ALA A 115 3.87 11.45 4.35
C ALA A 115 3.28 12.83 3.99
N ILE A 116 2.46 12.92 2.93
CA ILE A 116 1.93 14.20 2.44
C ILE A 116 0.70 14.66 3.24
N THR A 117 -0.14 13.74 3.71
CA THR A 117 -1.40 14.09 4.39
C THR A 117 -1.20 14.97 5.63
N PRO A 118 -0.23 14.71 6.53
CA PRO A 118 0.05 15.61 7.66
C PRO A 118 0.51 17.00 7.22
N LEU A 119 1.28 17.09 6.14
CA LEU A 119 1.73 18.37 5.60
C LEU A 119 0.56 19.18 5.02
N LEU A 120 -0.42 18.52 4.40
CA LEU A 120 -1.67 19.16 3.97
C LEU A 120 -2.49 19.68 5.16
N GLY A 121 -2.54 18.92 6.26
CA GLY A 121 -3.17 19.38 7.51
C GLY A 121 -2.47 20.61 8.08
N LEU A 122 -1.14 20.59 8.16
CA LEU A 122 -0.34 21.74 8.61
C LEU A 122 -0.52 22.96 7.69
N LEU A 123 -0.65 22.75 6.37
CA LEU A 123 -0.98 23.83 5.45
C LEU A 123 -2.35 24.43 5.77
N GLY A 124 -3.34 23.60 6.09
CA GLY A 124 -4.67 24.02 6.53
C GLY A 124 -4.60 24.92 7.77
N THR A 125 -3.85 24.53 8.79
CA THR A 125 -3.71 25.33 10.02
C THR A 125 -3.07 26.69 9.73
N VAL A 126 -2.03 26.73 8.88
CA VAL A 126 -1.37 27.99 8.47
C VAL A 126 -2.34 28.91 7.72
N VAL A 127 -3.12 28.36 6.78
CA VAL A 127 -4.12 29.14 6.03
C VAL A 127 -5.21 29.68 6.97
N GLY A 128 -5.69 28.87 7.92
CA GLY A 128 -6.65 29.29 8.94
C GLY A 128 -6.12 30.46 9.78
N MET A 129 -4.88 30.36 10.25
CA MET A 129 -4.24 31.44 11.01
C MET A 129 -4.07 32.73 10.19
N ILE A 130 -3.75 32.65 8.89
CA ILE A 130 -3.69 33.83 8.01
C ILE A 130 -5.06 34.53 7.94
N LYS A 131 -6.16 33.77 7.84
CA LYS A 131 -7.52 34.34 7.87
C LYS A 131 -7.80 35.06 9.19
N VAL A 132 -7.46 34.43 10.33
CA VAL A 132 -7.65 35.02 11.67
C VAL A 132 -6.91 36.36 11.79
N PHE A 133 -5.63 36.43 11.39
CA PHE A 133 -4.88 37.69 11.43
C PHE A 133 -5.44 38.75 10.47
N THR A 134 -5.95 38.35 9.31
CA THR A 134 -6.59 39.27 8.36
C THR A 134 -7.86 39.89 8.95
N GLU A 135 -8.69 39.09 9.62
CA GLU A 135 -9.89 39.58 10.31
C GLU A 135 -9.55 40.55 11.46
N ILE A 136 -8.49 40.27 12.23
CA ILE A 136 -7.99 41.17 13.27
C ILE A 136 -7.57 42.53 12.69
N MET A 137 -6.93 42.55 11.51
CA MET A 137 -6.53 43.81 10.87
C MET A 137 -7.73 44.65 10.40
N ILE A 138 -8.83 44.01 9.99
CA ILE A 138 -10.00 44.70 9.43
C ILE A 138 -10.96 45.15 10.53
N LEU A 139 -11.27 44.26 11.49
CA LEU A 139 -12.32 44.46 12.50
C LEU A 139 -11.76 44.87 13.87
N GLY A 140 -10.45 44.85 14.05
CA GLY A 140 -9.79 44.99 15.36
C GLY A 140 -9.97 43.75 16.25
N THR A 141 -9.40 43.78 17.45
CA THR A 141 -9.41 42.64 18.38
C THR A 141 -10.74 42.45 19.14
N GLY A 142 -11.77 43.26 18.84
CA GLY A 142 -12.99 43.37 19.65
C GLY A 142 -13.95 42.19 19.55
N ASN A 143 -13.89 41.37 18.50
CA ASN A 143 -14.83 40.27 18.29
C ASN A 143 -14.19 38.90 18.53
N ALA A 144 -14.01 38.54 19.81
CA ALA A 144 -13.38 37.29 20.24
C ALA A 144 -14.05 36.03 19.67
N SER A 145 -15.35 36.08 19.35
CA SER A 145 -16.08 34.96 18.75
C SER A 145 -15.61 34.62 17.33
N VAL A 146 -15.25 35.64 16.53
CA VAL A 146 -14.76 35.44 15.16
C VAL A 146 -13.34 34.87 15.17
N LEU A 147 -12.49 35.35 16.08
CA LEU A 147 -11.16 34.79 16.28
C LEU A 147 -11.22 33.33 16.73
N ALA A 148 -12.06 33.00 17.72
CA ALA A 148 -12.21 31.64 18.23
C ALA A 148 -12.72 30.67 17.14
N GLY A 149 -13.62 31.11 16.27
CA GLY A 149 -14.10 30.33 15.13
C GLY A 149 -13.00 29.98 14.13
N GLY A 150 -12.18 30.96 13.73
CA GLY A 150 -11.09 30.73 12.77
C GLY A 150 -9.95 29.86 13.31
N ILE A 151 -9.68 29.92 14.62
CA ILE A 151 -8.71 29.02 15.28
C ILE A 151 -9.29 27.60 15.39
N SER A 152 -10.60 27.45 15.60
CA SER A 152 -11.24 26.13 15.66
C SER A 152 -11.41 25.46 14.29
N GLU A 153 -11.41 26.24 13.20
CA GLU A 153 -11.42 25.73 11.81
C GLU A 153 -10.04 25.20 11.39
N ALA A 154 -8.98 25.85 11.87
CA ALA A 154 -7.58 25.53 11.61
C ALA A 154 -7.19 24.16 12.22
#